data_AF-A0A3D4HZZ8-F1
#
_entry.id   AF-A0A3D4HZZ8-F1
#
_cell.length_a   1.000
_cell.length_b   1.000
_cell.length_c   1.000
_cell.angle_alpha   90.00
_cell.angle_beta   90.00
_cell.angle_gamma   90.00
#
_symmetry.space_group_name_H-M   'P 1'
#
loop_
_entity.id
_entity.type
_entity.pdbx_description
1 polymer ?
#
loop_
_entity_poly.entity_id
_entity_poly.type
_entity_poly.pdbx_seq_one_letter_code
_entity_poly.pdbx_strand_id
1 'polypeptide(L)'
;TKPRDFIRKQKSDARLARILKHKYPKAAESLMLRYKKYNGEVALAKKYESAGKAVIIAPDNCCGMKTLTKDKKRLEEMYAKGYKDAEAITPFLKP
;
A
#
# COMPACT_ATOMS: atom_id res chain seq x y z
N THR A 1 -0.68 2.52 -3.92
CA THR A 1 -0.97 3.27 -2.68
C THR A 1 -2.32 2.85 -2.11
N LYS A 2 -2.51 2.92 -0.79
CA LYS A 2 -3.75 2.56 -0.09
C LYS A 2 -4.01 3.57 1.02
N PRO A 3 -5.27 3.67 1.51
CA PRO A 3 -5.56 4.50 2.67
C PRO A 3 -4.77 4.10 3.90
N ARG A 4 -4.57 5.07 4.79
CA ARG A 4 -3.74 4.96 6.00
C ARG A 4 -4.12 3.77 6.89
N ASP A 5 -5.41 3.46 6.97
CA ASP A 5 -5.95 2.39 7.83
C ASP A 5 -6.35 1.14 7.05
N PHE A 6 -5.88 1.01 5.80
CA PHE A 6 -6.11 -0.18 5.02
C PHE A 6 -5.37 -1.39 5.59
N ILE A 7 -6.13 -2.44 5.92
CA ILE A 7 -5.60 -3.73 6.35
C ILE A 7 -5.78 -4.75 5.23
N ARG A 8 -4.66 -5.34 4.77
CA ARG A 8 -4.70 -6.37 3.73
C ARG A 8 -5.20 -7.69 4.32
N LYS A 9 -6.15 -8.31 3.63
CA LYS A 9 -6.69 -9.64 3.94
C LYS A 9 -6.11 -10.68 3.00
N GLN A 10 -5.89 -11.91 3.48
CA GLN A 10 -5.25 -13.00 2.73
C GLN A 10 -6.09 -13.54 1.55
N LYS A 11 -7.43 -13.38 1.58
CA LYS A 11 -8.44 -13.91 0.66
C LYS A 11 -7.93 -14.50 -0.67
N SER A 12 -7.86 -13.68 -1.73
CA SER A 12 -7.52 -14.11 -3.10
C SER A 12 -6.13 -14.71 -3.21
N ASP A 13 -5.21 -14.27 -2.36
CA ASP A 13 -3.80 -14.63 -2.40
C ASP A 13 -3.63 -16.13 -2.09
N ALA A 14 -4.44 -16.69 -1.18
CA ALA A 14 -4.37 -18.11 -0.82
C ALA A 14 -4.79 -19.05 -1.96
N ARG A 15 -5.86 -18.70 -2.71
CA ARG A 15 -6.33 -19.51 -3.85
C ARG A 15 -5.27 -19.52 -4.97
N LEU A 16 -4.75 -18.34 -5.31
CA LEU A 16 -3.73 -18.20 -6.35
C LEU A 16 -2.41 -18.88 -5.94
N ALA A 17 -2.00 -18.77 -4.68
CA ALA A 17 -0.83 -19.46 -4.16
C ALA A 17 -0.95 -20.99 -4.32
N ARG A 18 -2.13 -21.57 -4.08
CA ARG A 18 -2.34 -23.02 -4.25
C ARG A 18 -2.12 -23.47 -5.70
N ILE A 19 -2.61 -22.70 -6.67
CA ILE A 19 -2.41 -22.98 -8.11
C ILE A 19 -0.92 -22.85 -8.46
N LEU A 20 -0.27 -21.80 -7.94
CA LEU A 20 1.11 -21.47 -8.28
C LEU A 20 2.14 -22.43 -7.65
N LYS A 21 1.78 -23.12 -6.55
CA LYS A 21 2.68 -23.95 -5.74
C LYS A 21 3.42 -25.03 -6.53
N HIS A 22 2.77 -25.64 -7.54
CA HIS A 22 3.36 -26.74 -8.29
C HIS A 22 4.52 -26.30 -9.19
N LYS A 23 4.41 -25.13 -9.83
CA LYS A 23 5.41 -24.64 -10.77
C LYS A 23 6.38 -23.63 -10.14
N TYR A 24 5.91 -22.87 -9.14
CA TYR A 24 6.69 -21.82 -8.49
C TYR A 24 6.43 -21.79 -6.96
N PRO A 25 6.99 -22.74 -6.19
CA PRO A 25 6.71 -22.90 -4.76
C PRO A 25 7.11 -21.67 -3.92
N LYS A 26 8.27 -21.07 -4.18
CA LYS A 26 8.73 -19.86 -3.46
C LYS A 26 7.81 -18.65 -3.69
N ALA A 27 7.30 -18.50 -4.91
CA ALA A 27 6.36 -17.44 -5.25
C ALA A 27 5.00 -17.67 -4.58
N ALA A 28 4.54 -18.93 -4.52
CA ALA A 28 3.32 -19.30 -3.82
C ALA A 28 3.40 -18.99 -2.32
N GLU A 29 4.51 -19.33 -1.67
CA GLU A 29 4.74 -19.01 -0.26
C GLU A 29 4.74 -17.49 -0.01
N SER A 30 5.49 -16.75 -0.84
CA SER A 30 5.54 -15.29 -0.77
C SER A 30 4.15 -14.67 -0.94
N LEU A 31 3.34 -15.20 -1.85
CA LEU A 31 1.96 -14.76 -2.08
C LEU A 31 1.07 -15.08 -0.87
N MET A 32 1.23 -16.26 -0.26
CA MET A 32 0.48 -16.68 0.93
C MET A 32 0.74 -15.76 2.14
N LEU A 33 1.99 -15.31 2.30
CA LEU A 33 2.43 -14.46 3.42
C LEU A 33 2.31 -12.95 3.12
N ARG A 34 1.94 -12.56 1.91
CA ARG A 34 1.94 -11.17 1.44
C ARG A 34 1.15 -10.23 2.34
N TYR A 35 -0.02 -10.67 2.84
CA TYR A 35 -0.84 -9.84 3.72
C TYR A 35 -0.14 -9.57 5.06
N LYS A 36 0.51 -10.58 5.65
CA LYS A 36 1.22 -10.49 6.92
C LYS A 36 2.42 -9.56 6.78
N LYS A 37 3.22 -9.75 5.72
CA LYS A 37 4.37 -8.90 5.43
C LYS A 37 3.96 -7.44 5.25
N TYR A 38 2.99 -7.17 4.37
CA TYR A 38 2.48 -5.82 4.13
C TYR A 38 1.97 -5.14 5.41
N ASN A 39 1.10 -5.81 6.19
CA ASN A 39 0.54 -5.23 7.40
C ASN A 39 1.63 -4.98 8.47
N GLY A 40 2.62 -5.87 8.56
CA GLY A 40 3.76 -5.70 9.47
C GLY A 40 4.65 -4.51 9.10
N GLU A 41 4.95 -4.33 7.82
CA GLU A 41 5.72 -3.18 7.31
C GLU A 41 4.97 -1.86 7.52
N VAL A 42 3.65 -1.83 7.29
CA VAL A 42 2.81 -0.65 7.59
C VAL A 42 2.81 -0.32 9.08
N ALA A 43 2.70 -1.33 9.95
CA ALA A 43 2.76 -1.12 11.39
C ALA A 43 4.12 -0.56 11.83
N LEU A 44 5.22 -1.04 11.25
CA LEU A 44 6.56 -0.49 11.49
C LEU A 44 6.68 0.96 11.03
N ALA A 45 6.17 1.29 9.84
CA ALA A 45 6.15 2.67 9.35
C ALA A 45 5.38 3.59 10.30
N LYS A 46 4.21 3.17 10.80
CA LYS A 46 3.42 3.94 11.78
C LYS A 46 4.19 4.17 13.09
N LYS A 47 4.97 3.18 13.56
CA LYS A 47 5.85 3.35 14.73
C LYS A 47 6.94 4.39 14.47
N TYR A 48 7.59 4.37 13.31
CA TYR A 48 8.59 5.37 12.97
C TYR A 48 8.01 6.76 12.83
N GLU A 49 6.82 6.89 12.28
CA GLU A 49 6.12 8.17 12.24
C GLU A 49 5.78 8.70 13.64
N SER A 50 5.26 7.86 14.54
CA SER A 50 5.04 8.27 15.94
C SER A 50 6.33 8.66 16.67
N ALA A 51 7.48 8.15 16.23
CA ALA A 51 8.78 8.49 16.77
C ALA A 51 9.45 9.68 16.04
N GLY A 52 8.76 10.33 15.10
CA GLY A 52 9.29 11.44 14.30
C GLY A 52 10.37 11.05 13.30
N LYS A 53 10.56 9.74 13.02
CA LYS A 53 11.62 9.20 12.14
C LYS A 53 11.18 9.03 10.69
N ALA A 54 9.89 9.12 10.41
CA ALA A 54 9.31 8.99 9.07
C ALA A 54 8.03 9.81 8.97
N VAL A 55 7.58 10.11 7.75
CA VAL A 55 6.25 10.67 7.47
C VAL A 55 5.53 9.74 6.49
N ILE A 56 4.28 9.37 6.77
CA ILE A 56 3.50 8.50 5.88
C ILE A 56 2.59 9.35 5.00
N ILE A 57 2.84 9.28 3.70
CA ILE A 57 1.94 9.85 2.68
C ILE A 57 0.94 8.77 2.27
N ALA A 58 -0.31 8.97 2.62
CA ALA A 58 -1.39 8.05 2.28
C ALA A 58 -2.67 8.83 1.96
N PRO A 59 -3.31 8.54 0.81
CA PRO A 59 -4.55 9.20 0.42
C PRO A 59 -5.72 8.69 1.28
N ASP A 60 -6.74 9.51 1.52
CA ASP A 60 -7.98 9.09 2.19
C ASP A 60 -8.69 7.90 1.48
N ASN A 61 -8.66 7.88 0.16
CA ASN A 61 -9.29 6.87 -0.70
C ASN A 61 -8.44 6.64 -1.96
N CYS A 62 -8.83 5.69 -2.80
CA CYS A 62 -8.12 5.39 -4.04
C CYS A 62 -8.83 5.88 -5.32
N CYS A 63 -9.75 6.84 -5.24
CA CYS A 63 -10.50 7.38 -6.39
C CYS A 63 -11.18 6.28 -7.25
N GLY A 64 -11.61 5.19 -6.60
CA GLY A 64 -12.16 4.01 -7.30
C GLY A 64 -11.18 3.27 -8.22
N MET A 65 -9.88 3.55 -8.12
CA MET A 65 -8.84 2.88 -8.92
C MET A 65 -8.55 1.47 -8.44
N LYS A 66 -8.43 0.57 -9.41
CA LYS A 66 -7.84 -0.76 -9.28
C LYS A 66 -6.46 -0.75 -9.95
N THR A 67 -5.71 -1.82 -9.80
CA THR A 67 -4.35 -1.94 -10.36
C THR A 67 -4.28 -1.71 -11.87
N LEU A 68 -5.33 -2.05 -12.63
CA LEU A 68 -5.35 -1.96 -14.09
C LEU A 68 -6.35 -0.91 -14.62
N THR A 69 -6.82 0.01 -13.76
CA THR A 69 -7.71 1.10 -14.19
C THR A 69 -6.98 2.05 -15.14
N LYS A 70 -7.59 2.36 -16.29
CA LYS A 70 -7.04 3.27 -17.32
C LYS A 70 -7.88 4.54 -17.55
N ASP A 71 -8.81 4.82 -16.63
CA ASP A 71 -9.64 6.03 -16.68
C ASP A 71 -8.77 7.26 -16.42
N LYS A 72 -8.60 8.10 -17.44
CA LYS A 72 -7.74 9.29 -17.40
C LYS A 72 -8.16 10.24 -16.28
N LYS A 73 -9.45 10.48 -16.09
CA LYS A 73 -9.96 11.41 -15.07
C LYS A 73 -9.58 10.93 -13.67
N ARG A 74 -9.77 9.64 -13.39
CA ARG A 74 -9.41 9.05 -12.08
C ARG A 74 -7.91 9.06 -11.82
N LEU A 75 -7.11 8.90 -12.88
CA LEU A 75 -5.65 8.99 -12.79
C LEU A 75 -5.21 10.41 -12.43
N GLU A 76 -5.79 11.43 -13.08
CA GLU A 76 -5.53 12.84 -12.78
C GLU A 76 -5.97 13.22 -11.36
N GLU A 77 -7.14 12.76 -10.92
CA GLU A 77 -7.63 12.97 -9.55
C GLU A 77 -6.66 12.38 -8.51
N MET A 78 -6.21 11.13 -8.69
CA MET A 78 -5.24 10.52 -7.79
C MET A 78 -3.89 11.24 -7.81
N TYR A 79 -3.46 11.70 -8.99
CA TYR A 79 -2.21 12.43 -9.14
C TYR A 79 -2.25 13.75 -8.34
N ALA A 80 -3.28 14.57 -8.57
CA ALA A 80 -3.47 15.83 -7.84
C ALA A 80 -3.57 15.61 -6.33
N LYS A 81 -4.24 14.52 -5.91
CA LYS A 81 -4.32 14.14 -4.51
C LYS A 81 -2.94 13.83 -3.92
N GLY A 82 -2.11 13.07 -4.64
CA GLY A 82 -0.75 12.75 -4.21
C GLY A 82 0.12 14.00 -4.00
N TYR A 83 -0.04 15.02 -4.85
CA TYR A 83 0.65 16.31 -4.66
C TYR A 83 0.22 17.02 -3.38
N LYS A 84 -1.08 17.06 -3.11
CA LYS A 84 -1.61 17.65 -1.87
C LYS A 84 -1.13 16.89 -0.64
N ASP A 85 -1.20 15.57 -0.66
CA ASP A 85 -0.76 14.73 0.46
C ASP A 85 0.76 14.85 0.70
N ALA A 86 1.54 15.20 -0.33
CA ALA A 86 2.99 15.43 -0.22
C ALA A 86 3.37 16.72 0.51
N GLU A 87 2.44 17.65 0.74
CA GLU A 87 2.70 18.86 1.56
C GLU A 87 3.20 18.49 2.97
N ALA A 88 2.80 17.33 3.49
CA ALA A 88 3.26 16.77 4.77
C ALA A 88 4.77 16.50 4.83
N ILE A 89 5.47 16.41 3.70
CA ILE A 89 6.93 16.25 3.65
C ILE A 89 7.63 17.52 4.16
N THR A 90 7.08 18.69 3.83
CA THR A 90 7.71 19.98 4.12
C THR A 90 8.01 20.18 5.61
N PRO A 91 7.05 20.01 6.55
CA PRO A 91 7.35 20.10 7.98
C PRO A 91 8.26 18.98 8.47
N PHE A 92 8.27 17.80 7.84
CA PHE A 92 9.14 16.69 8.23
C PHE A 92 10.62 16.93 7.90
N LEU A 93 10.91 17.64 6.81
CA LEU A 93 12.29 17.96 6.40
C LEU A 93 12.87 19.20 7.11
N LYS A 94 12.02 19.99 7.77
CA LYS A 94 12.49 21.14 8.55
C LYS A 94 13.03 20.63 9.89
N PRO A 95 14.29 20.95 10.24
CA PRO A 95 14.91 20.50 11.48
C PRO A 95 14.27 21.10 12.73
#